data_AF-A0A059F0V5-F1
#
_entry.id   AF-A0A059F0V5-F1
#
_cell.length_a   1.000
_cell.length_b   1.000
_cell.length_c   1.000
_cell.angle_alpha   90.00
_cell.angle_beta   90.00
_cell.angle_gamma   90.00
#
_symmetry.space_group_name_H-M   'P 1'
#
loop_
_entity.id
_entity.type
_entity.pdbx_description
1 polymer ?
#
loop_
_entity_poly.entity_id
_entity_poly.type
_entity_poly.pdbx_seq_one_letter_code
_entity_poly.pdbx_strand_id
1 'polypeptide(L)'
;MDEHYEEAGGFIQSSPKREFLNIKTLRNLTISQINAVETLDNSAQFKLDSAEITNIVIIGWVRDIKKVQTGVVFTIDDGTDFLKCTFWSHSSVEEEQTAFINIGNFLKLIGSIRIYEGKKSFHCSYIQQIEDSNYLTYHYINCIYQHLYFSNRLKKESKKINKMPKILEDVLNCIKNNQDDGGLNINIIVRMMESKYPSDAIKDAIKTLLNDCHIHSVGGEDYRTTI
;
A
#
# COMPACT_ATOMS: atom_id res chain seq x y z
N MET A 1 3.00 -67.72 -17.48
CA MET A 1 3.20 -67.06 -16.17
C MET A 1 3.89 -65.77 -16.54
N ASP A 2 3.08 -64.80 -16.95
CA ASP A 2 3.52 -63.60 -17.66
C ASP A 2 3.66 -62.46 -16.64
N GLU A 3 4.89 -61.97 -16.46
CA GLU A 3 5.22 -60.84 -15.59
C GLU A 3 4.95 -59.52 -16.33
N HIS A 4 3.85 -58.86 -15.98
CA HIS A 4 3.63 -57.45 -16.32
C HIS A 4 4.30 -56.56 -15.26
N TYR A 5 5.34 -55.82 -15.66
CA TYR A 5 5.90 -54.71 -14.89
C TYR A 5 5.07 -53.45 -15.18
N GLU A 6 4.35 -52.93 -14.19
CA GLU A 6 3.73 -51.60 -14.26
C GLU A 6 4.76 -50.53 -13.85
N GLU A 7 5.34 -49.83 -14.83
CA GLU A 7 6.03 -48.56 -14.63
C GLU A 7 5.02 -47.44 -14.34
N ALA A 8 4.69 -47.21 -13.07
CA ALA A 8 3.87 -46.07 -12.65
C ALA A 8 4.73 -44.83 -12.35
N GLY A 9 5.45 -44.34 -13.37
CA GLY A 9 6.17 -43.07 -13.36
C GLY A 9 5.32 -41.93 -13.92
N GLY A 10 4.41 -41.38 -13.11
CA GLY A 10 3.55 -40.26 -13.52
C GLY A 10 4.33 -38.94 -13.61
N PHE A 11 4.71 -38.52 -14.82
CA PHE A 11 5.12 -37.14 -15.08
C PHE A 11 3.96 -36.19 -14.75
N ILE A 12 4.17 -35.26 -13.81
CA ILE A 12 3.26 -34.14 -13.62
C ILE A 12 3.30 -33.30 -14.90
N GLN A 13 2.19 -33.32 -15.64
CA GLN A 13 2.01 -32.53 -16.85
C GLN A 13 2.28 -31.06 -16.51
N SER A 14 3.30 -30.47 -17.13
CA SER A 14 3.61 -29.05 -16.96
C SER A 14 2.37 -28.24 -17.31
N SER A 15 1.93 -27.37 -16.39
CA SER A 15 0.81 -26.46 -16.62
C SER A 15 1.01 -25.69 -17.94
N PRO A 16 -0.05 -25.41 -18.72
CA PRO A 16 0.06 -24.78 -20.04
C PRO A 16 0.90 -23.50 -19.96
N LYS A 17 1.79 -23.29 -20.93
CA LYS A 17 2.57 -22.04 -21.09
C LYS A 17 1.58 -20.89 -21.32
N ARG A 18 1.49 -19.96 -20.37
CA ARG A 18 0.50 -18.87 -20.34
C ARG A 18 1.10 -17.60 -20.93
N GLU A 19 0.32 -16.88 -21.73
CA GLU A 19 0.59 -15.48 -22.05
C GLU A 19 0.30 -14.64 -20.81
N PHE A 20 1.35 -14.39 -20.02
CA PHE A 20 1.30 -13.32 -19.03
C PHE A 20 1.29 -12.00 -19.80
N LEU A 21 0.32 -11.13 -19.52
CA LEU A 21 0.66 -9.70 -19.50
C LEU A 21 1.86 -9.63 -18.57
N ASN A 22 3.05 -9.26 -19.05
CA ASN A 22 4.35 -9.34 -18.35
C ASN A 22 4.46 -8.52 -17.03
N ILE A 23 3.33 -8.18 -16.42
CA ILE A 23 3.20 -7.37 -15.22
C ILE A 23 3.50 -8.25 -14.01
N LYS A 24 4.75 -8.18 -13.53
CA LYS A 24 5.11 -8.65 -12.19
C LYS A 24 4.83 -7.53 -11.19
N THR A 25 4.00 -7.82 -10.20
CA THR A 25 3.65 -6.94 -9.10
C THR A 25 4.31 -7.45 -7.83
N LEU A 26 4.56 -6.54 -6.88
CA LEU A 26 4.99 -6.85 -5.52
C LEU A 26 4.09 -6.07 -4.57
N ARG A 27 2.96 -6.65 -4.18
CA ARG A 27 1.95 -5.99 -3.33
C ARG A 27 2.07 -6.43 -1.88
N ASN A 28 1.93 -5.49 -0.94
CA ASN A 28 1.87 -5.82 0.48
C ASN A 28 0.41 -6.05 0.85
N LEU A 29 0.08 -7.24 1.34
CA LEU A 29 -1.29 -7.61 1.70
C LEU A 29 -1.33 -8.21 3.11
N THR A 30 -2.48 -8.06 3.77
CA THR A 30 -2.79 -8.85 4.97
C THR A 30 -3.23 -10.25 4.56
N ILE A 31 -3.18 -11.19 5.50
CA ILE A 31 -3.63 -12.56 5.25
C ILE A 31 -5.13 -12.60 4.98
N SER A 32 -5.92 -11.83 5.71
CA SER A 32 -7.36 -11.72 5.47
C SER A 32 -7.68 -11.22 4.05
N GLN A 33 -6.91 -10.26 3.52
CA GLN A 33 -7.05 -9.78 2.14
C GLN A 33 -6.77 -10.89 1.12
N ILE A 34 -5.74 -11.73 1.38
CA ILE A 34 -5.42 -12.89 0.54
C ILE A 34 -6.55 -13.92 0.56
N ASN A 35 -7.07 -14.23 1.75
CA ASN A 35 -8.15 -15.19 1.91
C ASN A 35 -9.46 -14.69 1.29
N ALA A 36 -9.66 -13.37 1.18
CA ALA A 36 -10.79 -12.76 0.49
C ALA A 36 -10.69 -12.73 -1.06
N VAL A 37 -9.51 -12.98 -1.66
CA VAL A 37 -9.34 -12.94 -3.13
C VAL A 37 -10.28 -13.93 -3.83
N GLU A 38 -11.20 -13.47 -4.65
CA GLU A 38 -12.11 -14.37 -5.37
C GLU A 38 -11.36 -15.24 -6.39
N THR A 39 -11.79 -16.49 -6.51
CA THR A 39 -11.20 -17.49 -7.40
C THR A 39 -12.16 -17.74 -8.54
N LEU A 40 -12.37 -16.71 -9.36
CA LEU A 40 -13.48 -16.63 -10.32
C LEU A 40 -13.43 -17.71 -11.42
N ASP A 41 -12.26 -18.29 -11.67
CA ASP A 41 -12.07 -19.45 -12.52
C ASP A 41 -10.80 -20.18 -12.05
N ASN A 42 -10.55 -21.43 -12.48
CA ASN A 42 -9.22 -22.06 -12.39
C ASN A 42 -8.11 -21.29 -13.16
N SER A 43 -8.37 -20.03 -13.52
CA SER A 43 -7.39 -19.06 -13.98
C SER A 43 -6.40 -18.75 -12.85
N ALA A 44 -5.12 -18.70 -13.20
CA ALA A 44 -4.05 -18.36 -12.27
C ALA A 44 -3.84 -16.85 -12.10
N GLN A 45 -4.80 -16.05 -12.56
CA GLN A 45 -4.75 -14.60 -12.49
C GLN A 45 -5.59 -14.17 -11.30
N PHE A 46 -4.90 -13.84 -10.21
CA PHE A 46 -5.53 -13.29 -9.03
C PHE A 46 -5.75 -11.80 -9.20
N LYS A 47 -6.94 -11.33 -8.83
CA LYS A 47 -7.27 -9.91 -8.79
C LYS A 47 -7.72 -9.53 -7.40
N LEU A 48 -7.25 -8.39 -6.92
CA LEU A 48 -7.70 -7.77 -5.69
C LEU A 48 -7.83 -6.27 -5.94
N ASP A 49 -8.94 -5.69 -5.51
CA ASP A 49 -9.34 -4.33 -5.87
C ASP A 49 -9.52 -4.20 -7.39
N SER A 50 -8.99 -3.13 -8.03
CA SER A 50 -8.99 -2.99 -9.48
C SER A 50 -7.66 -3.39 -10.14
N ALA A 51 -6.88 -4.29 -9.53
CA ALA A 51 -5.53 -4.65 -10.01
C ALA A 51 -5.21 -6.14 -9.92
N GLU A 52 -4.39 -6.61 -10.87
CA GLU A 52 -3.83 -7.97 -10.86
C GLU A 52 -2.70 -8.12 -9.83
N ILE A 53 -2.67 -9.29 -9.18
CA ILE A 53 -1.66 -9.62 -8.18
C ILE A 53 -0.89 -10.86 -8.61
N THR A 54 0.44 -10.78 -8.53
CA THR A 54 1.33 -11.88 -8.90
C THR A 54 2.26 -12.24 -7.74
N ASN A 55 3.22 -11.37 -7.38
CA ASN A 55 3.98 -11.53 -6.15
C ASN A 55 3.43 -10.62 -5.05
N ILE A 56 3.44 -11.16 -3.85
CA ILE A 56 2.88 -10.55 -2.66
C ILE A 56 3.93 -10.63 -1.56
N VAL A 57 4.00 -9.57 -0.77
CA VAL A 57 4.72 -9.51 0.49
C VAL A 57 3.70 -9.71 1.59
N ILE A 58 3.97 -10.66 2.48
CA ILE A 58 3.28 -10.81 3.75
C ILE A 58 4.30 -10.83 4.88
N ILE A 59 3.85 -10.54 6.09
CA ILE A 59 4.62 -10.75 7.30
C ILE A 59 3.73 -11.46 8.32
N GLY A 60 4.33 -12.15 9.28
CA GLY A 60 3.59 -12.77 10.36
C GLY A 60 4.42 -13.75 11.17
N TRP A 61 3.80 -14.29 12.22
CA TRP A 61 4.40 -15.28 13.08
C TRP A 61 4.13 -16.68 12.59
N VAL A 62 5.14 -17.54 12.66
CA VAL A 62 4.97 -18.98 12.39
C VAL A 62 4.20 -19.62 13.54
N ARG A 63 3.08 -20.27 13.22
CA ARG A 63 2.19 -20.92 14.19
C ARG A 63 2.27 -22.43 14.17
N ASP A 64 2.50 -23.01 13.00
CA ASP A 64 2.61 -24.46 12.82
C ASP A 64 3.64 -24.78 11.74
N ILE A 65 4.29 -25.95 11.85
CA ILE A 65 5.33 -26.41 10.93
C ILE A 65 5.19 -27.91 10.69
N LYS A 66 5.23 -28.29 9.41
CA LYS A 66 5.33 -29.65 8.93
C LYS A 66 6.43 -29.76 7.88
N LYS A 67 7.52 -30.43 8.23
CA LYS A 67 8.57 -30.79 7.26
C LYS A 67 8.05 -31.92 6.35
N VAL A 68 8.28 -31.80 5.05
CA VAL A 68 7.96 -32.82 4.04
C VAL A 68 9.21 -33.09 3.19
N GLN A 69 9.20 -34.16 2.39
CA GLN A 69 10.39 -34.57 1.64
C GLN A 69 10.94 -33.47 0.71
N THR A 70 10.05 -32.67 0.11
CA THR A 70 10.42 -31.64 -0.88
C THR A 70 10.59 -30.23 -0.29
N GLY A 71 10.42 -30.06 1.03
CA GLY A 71 10.61 -28.78 1.72
C GLY A 71 9.73 -28.61 2.96
N VAL A 72 9.26 -27.38 3.22
CA VAL A 72 8.58 -27.05 4.48
C VAL A 72 7.19 -26.49 4.21
N VAL A 73 6.21 -27.02 4.92
CA VAL A 73 4.83 -26.51 4.98
C VAL A 73 4.64 -25.88 6.35
N PHE A 74 4.14 -24.66 6.42
CA PHE A 74 3.98 -23.95 7.69
C PHE A 74 2.78 -23.02 7.65
N THR A 75 2.30 -22.59 8.81
CA THR A 75 1.17 -21.66 8.93
C THR A 75 1.67 -20.33 9.47
N ILE A 76 1.28 -19.23 8.83
CA ILE A 76 1.58 -17.86 9.25
C ILE A 76 0.31 -17.20 9.75
N ASP A 77 0.46 -16.38 10.78
CA ASP A 77 -0.57 -15.55 11.38
C ASP A 77 -0.06 -14.11 11.46
N ASP A 78 -0.82 -13.18 10.90
CA ASP A 78 -0.56 -11.74 10.95
C ASP A 78 -1.58 -11.01 11.84
N GLY A 79 -2.36 -11.73 12.66
CA GLY A 79 -3.43 -11.20 13.49
C GLY A 79 -4.74 -10.91 12.73
N THR A 80 -4.74 -10.96 11.39
CA THR A 80 -5.96 -10.75 10.60
C THR A 80 -6.63 -12.06 10.20
N ASP A 81 -5.84 -13.10 9.92
CA ASP A 81 -6.28 -14.49 9.64
C ASP A 81 -5.03 -15.41 9.56
N PHE A 82 -5.22 -16.71 9.33
CA PHE A 82 -4.16 -17.71 9.16
C PHE A 82 -3.95 -18.09 7.67
N LEU A 83 -2.70 -18.31 7.27
CA LEU A 83 -2.35 -18.74 5.91
C LEU A 83 -1.38 -19.92 5.90
N LYS A 84 -1.77 -20.96 5.17
CA LYS A 84 -0.86 -22.08 4.86
C LYS A 84 0.15 -21.66 3.81
N CYS A 85 1.43 -21.77 4.16
CA CYS A 85 2.58 -21.44 3.34
C CYS A 85 3.38 -22.69 2.97
N THR A 86 4.03 -22.68 1.80
CA THR A 86 4.95 -23.71 1.34
C THR A 86 6.26 -23.07 0.89
N PHE A 87 7.38 -23.70 1.22
CA PHE A 87 8.70 -23.30 0.73
C PHE A 87 9.45 -24.56 0.27
N TRP A 88 9.87 -24.54 -1.00
CA TRP A 88 10.59 -25.62 -1.66
C TRP A 88 12.01 -25.14 -1.93
N SER A 89 13.01 -25.72 -1.26
CA SER A 89 14.41 -25.38 -1.48
C SER A 89 14.96 -26.19 -2.64
N HIS A 90 15.51 -25.50 -3.65
CA HIS A 90 16.15 -26.09 -4.82
C HIS A 90 17.67 -25.81 -4.87
N SER A 91 18.17 -24.95 -4.00
CA SER A 91 19.59 -24.63 -3.87
C SER A 91 20.03 -24.61 -2.40
N SER A 92 21.33 -24.73 -2.15
CA SER A 92 21.90 -24.63 -0.80
C SER A 92 21.61 -23.28 -0.13
N VAL A 93 21.57 -22.19 -0.90
CA VAL A 93 21.24 -20.84 -0.41
C VAL A 93 19.78 -20.76 0.06
N GLU A 94 18.86 -21.45 -0.63
CA GLU A 94 17.46 -21.54 -0.19
C GLU A 94 17.31 -22.45 1.02
N GLU A 95 18.15 -23.48 1.15
CA GLU A 95 18.14 -24.38 2.32
C GLU A 95 18.46 -23.62 3.60
N GLU A 96 19.39 -22.65 3.57
CA GLU A 96 19.67 -21.76 4.71
C GLU A 96 18.42 -20.99 5.18
N GLN A 97 17.52 -20.60 4.26
CA GLN A 97 16.29 -19.88 4.64
C GLN A 97 15.30 -20.75 5.43
N THR A 98 15.38 -22.08 5.29
CA THR A 98 14.53 -22.99 6.07
C THR A 98 14.84 -22.90 7.56
N ALA A 99 16.06 -22.50 7.94
CA ALA A 99 16.45 -22.32 9.33
C ALA A 99 15.67 -21.19 10.04
N PHE A 100 15.12 -20.23 9.29
CA PHE A 100 14.28 -19.17 9.85
C PHE A 100 12.86 -19.64 10.19
N ILE A 101 12.39 -20.75 9.61
CA ILE A 101 11.04 -21.28 9.80
C ILE A 101 10.98 -22.06 11.12
N ASN A 102 10.85 -21.35 12.24
CA ASN A 102 10.63 -21.92 13.57
C ASN A 102 9.38 -21.31 14.20
N ILE A 103 8.65 -22.09 15.00
CA ILE A 103 7.43 -21.63 15.68
C ILE A 103 7.76 -20.39 16.51
N GLY A 104 6.95 -19.35 16.39
CA GLY A 104 7.13 -18.07 17.07
C GLY A 104 8.05 -17.08 16.36
N ASN A 105 8.82 -17.49 15.34
CA ASN A 105 9.60 -16.54 14.57
C ASN A 105 8.69 -15.60 13.77
N PHE A 106 9.07 -14.34 13.73
CA PHE A 106 8.42 -13.30 12.93
C PHE A 106 9.13 -13.20 11.58
N LEU A 107 8.40 -13.45 10.50
CA LEU A 107 8.97 -13.58 9.16
C LEU A 107 8.36 -12.58 8.20
N LYS A 108 9.19 -12.10 7.26
CA LYS A 108 8.77 -11.51 6.00
C LYS A 108 8.86 -12.57 4.93
N LEU A 109 7.78 -12.73 4.18
CA LEU A 109 7.67 -13.69 3.10
C LEU A 109 7.32 -12.98 1.81
N ILE A 110 7.99 -13.37 0.72
CA ILE A 110 7.63 -12.96 -0.63
C ILE A 110 7.29 -14.22 -1.41
N GLY A 111 6.20 -14.16 -2.17
CA GLY A 111 5.70 -15.34 -2.85
C GLY A 111 4.43 -15.06 -3.65
N SER A 112 3.76 -16.13 -4.05
CA SER A 112 2.54 -16.07 -4.87
C SER A 112 1.44 -16.99 -4.34
N ILE A 113 0.19 -16.63 -4.61
CA ILE A 113 -0.96 -17.46 -4.26
C ILE A 113 -0.99 -18.68 -5.17
N ARG A 114 -1.29 -19.84 -4.58
CA ARG A 114 -1.56 -21.10 -5.27
C ARG A 114 -2.89 -21.65 -4.79
N ILE A 115 -3.66 -22.22 -5.71
CA ILE A 115 -4.88 -22.96 -5.39
C ILE A 115 -4.67 -24.39 -5.81
N TYR A 116 -4.91 -25.30 -4.90
CA TYR A 116 -4.92 -26.73 -5.17
C TYR A 116 -6.17 -27.32 -4.52
N GLU A 117 -6.99 -28.01 -5.32
CA GLU A 117 -8.27 -28.60 -4.87
C GLU A 117 -9.16 -27.60 -4.11
N GLY A 118 -9.27 -26.37 -4.63
CA GLY A 118 -10.07 -25.31 -4.01
C GLY A 118 -9.48 -24.68 -2.74
N LYS A 119 -8.34 -25.19 -2.24
CA LYS A 119 -7.66 -24.63 -1.06
C LYS A 119 -6.57 -23.66 -1.49
N LYS A 120 -6.66 -22.43 -0.98
CA LYS A 120 -5.61 -21.41 -1.14
C LYS A 120 -4.41 -21.73 -0.27
N SER A 121 -3.23 -21.50 -0.82
CA SER A 121 -1.95 -21.58 -0.12
C SER A 121 -1.01 -20.51 -0.68
N PHE A 122 0.02 -20.18 0.10
CA PHE A 122 1.03 -19.21 -0.29
C PHE A 122 2.35 -19.90 -0.57
N HIS A 123 2.78 -19.88 -1.83
CA HIS A 123 4.07 -20.42 -2.20
C HIS A 123 5.14 -19.35 -2.04
N CYS A 124 6.01 -19.55 -1.06
CA CYS A 124 7.10 -18.65 -0.71
C CYS A 124 8.28 -18.85 -1.67
N SER A 125 8.80 -17.75 -2.21
CA SER A 125 10.04 -17.71 -2.98
C SER A 125 11.20 -17.05 -2.20
N TYR A 126 10.90 -16.33 -1.12
CA TYR A 126 11.90 -15.69 -0.27
C TYR A 126 11.38 -15.56 1.16
N ILE A 127 12.27 -15.82 2.13
CA ILE A 127 12.01 -15.77 3.55
C ILE A 127 13.11 -14.95 4.23
N GLN A 128 12.70 -14.05 5.12
CA GLN A 128 13.60 -13.27 5.95
C GLN A 128 13.04 -13.23 7.38
N GLN A 129 13.88 -13.53 8.36
CA GLN A 129 13.54 -13.30 9.76
C GLN A 129 13.58 -11.80 10.08
N ILE A 130 12.56 -11.33 10.79
CA ILE A 130 12.43 -9.94 11.23
C ILE A 130 12.68 -9.88 12.73
N GLU A 131 13.55 -8.97 13.16
CA GLU A 131 13.85 -8.73 14.57
C GLU A 131 13.17 -7.45 15.10
N ASP A 132 13.02 -6.42 14.27
CA ASP A 132 12.37 -5.17 14.65
C ASP A 132 10.84 -5.24 14.51
N SER A 133 10.14 -5.00 15.61
CA SER A 133 8.67 -4.99 15.66
C SER A 133 8.04 -3.84 14.85
N ASN A 134 8.76 -2.76 14.55
CA ASN A 134 8.25 -1.64 13.74
C ASN A 134 7.86 -2.07 12.31
N TYR A 135 8.43 -3.17 11.81
CA TYR A 135 8.05 -3.74 10.51
C TYR A 135 6.57 -4.10 10.43
N LEU A 136 5.93 -4.46 11.56
CA LEU A 136 4.50 -4.76 11.60
C LEU A 136 3.67 -3.53 11.22
N THR A 137 3.91 -2.43 11.92
CA THR A 137 3.23 -1.15 11.67
C THR A 137 3.50 -0.67 10.24
N TYR A 138 4.76 -0.73 9.80
CA TYR A 138 5.15 -0.37 8.44
C TYR A 138 4.39 -1.18 7.38
N HIS A 139 4.27 -2.50 7.56
CA HIS A 139 3.55 -3.37 6.63
C HIS A 139 2.06 -3.06 6.59
N TYR A 140 1.38 -2.90 7.73
CA TYR A 140 -0.04 -2.56 7.72
C TYR A 140 -0.31 -1.20 7.08
N ILE A 141 0.53 -0.19 7.33
CA ILE A 141 0.42 1.10 6.65
C ILE A 141 0.53 0.91 5.13
N ASN A 142 1.47 0.07 4.67
CA ASN A 142 1.60 -0.27 3.25
C ASN A 142 0.37 -1.00 2.69
N CYS A 143 -0.18 -1.97 3.41
CA CYS A 143 -1.40 -2.68 3.01
C CYS A 143 -2.58 -1.73 2.84
N ILE A 144 -2.79 -0.84 3.82
CA ILE A 144 -3.87 0.17 3.79
C ILE A 144 -3.65 1.13 2.63
N TYR A 145 -2.46 1.71 2.51
CA TYR A 145 -2.12 2.65 1.44
C TYR A 145 -2.35 2.03 0.06
N GLN A 146 -1.83 0.82 -0.17
CA GLN A 146 -1.98 0.12 -1.45
C GLN A 146 -3.44 -0.23 -1.72
N HIS A 147 -4.19 -0.71 -0.73
CA HIS A 147 -5.61 -0.96 -0.89
C HIS A 147 -6.37 0.32 -1.29
N LEU A 148 -6.14 1.45 -0.62
CA LEU A 148 -6.78 2.72 -0.99
C LEU A 148 -6.34 3.22 -2.38
N TYR A 149 -5.08 3.00 -2.76
CA TYR A 149 -4.56 3.34 -4.07
C TYR A 149 -5.24 2.53 -5.18
N PHE A 150 -5.23 1.20 -5.05
CA PHE A 150 -5.78 0.26 -6.04
C PHE A 150 -7.30 0.15 -6.01
N SER A 151 -7.97 0.63 -4.95
CA SER A 151 -9.43 0.85 -4.94
C SER A 151 -9.83 2.23 -5.48
N ASN A 152 -8.88 3.00 -6.02
CA ASN A 152 -9.06 4.36 -6.55
C ASN A 152 -9.57 5.38 -5.53
N ARG A 153 -9.45 5.10 -4.23
CA ARG A 153 -9.82 6.02 -3.15
C ARG A 153 -8.76 7.10 -2.88
N LEU A 154 -7.52 6.88 -3.34
CA LEU A 154 -6.44 7.89 -3.29
C LEU A 154 -6.25 8.66 -4.59
N LYS A 155 -6.96 8.30 -5.67
CA LYS A 155 -6.97 9.17 -6.84
C LYS A 155 -7.62 10.47 -6.41
N LYS A 156 -6.82 11.54 -6.30
CA LYS A 156 -7.36 12.90 -6.36
C LYS A 156 -8.21 12.89 -7.61
N GLU A 157 -9.53 13.03 -7.47
CA GLU A 157 -10.33 13.48 -8.60
C GLU A 157 -9.54 14.62 -9.20
N SER A 158 -9.32 14.59 -10.51
CA SER A 158 -9.03 15.81 -11.24
C SER A 158 -10.28 16.68 -11.15
N LYS A 159 -10.59 17.17 -9.93
CA LYS A 159 -11.24 18.45 -9.78
C LYS A 159 -10.41 19.34 -10.66
N LYS A 160 -11.01 19.84 -11.76
CA LYS A 160 -10.54 21.05 -12.43
C LYS A 160 -9.95 21.89 -11.33
N ILE A 161 -8.64 22.17 -11.36
CA ILE A 161 -7.96 22.94 -10.30
C ILE A 161 -8.96 24.00 -9.91
N ASN A 162 -9.54 23.91 -8.71
CA ASN A 162 -10.43 24.94 -8.22
C ASN A 162 -9.49 26.10 -8.04
N LYS A 163 -9.30 26.85 -9.12
CA LYS A 163 -8.45 28.01 -9.17
C LYS A 163 -8.91 28.81 -7.98
N MET A 164 -7.98 29.06 -7.05
CA MET A 164 -8.28 29.74 -5.81
C MET A 164 -9.25 30.89 -6.11
N PRO A 165 -10.41 30.97 -5.43
CA PRO A 165 -11.40 32.00 -5.71
C PRO A 165 -10.71 33.33 -5.90
N LYS A 166 -11.09 34.09 -6.94
CA LYS A 166 -10.30 35.24 -7.40
C LYS A 166 -9.98 36.24 -6.28
N ILE A 167 -10.90 36.41 -5.34
CA ILE A 167 -10.72 37.23 -4.14
C ILE A 167 -9.58 36.73 -3.23
N LEU A 168 -9.47 35.42 -2.99
CA LEU A 168 -8.38 34.84 -2.20
C LEU A 168 -7.03 35.04 -2.90
N GLU A 169 -7.00 34.86 -4.23
CA GLU A 169 -5.80 35.12 -5.05
C GLU A 169 -5.37 36.58 -5.00
N ASP A 170 -6.32 37.50 -5.14
CA ASP A 170 -6.02 38.92 -5.15
C ASP A 170 -5.60 39.44 -3.75
N VAL A 171 -6.26 38.97 -2.67
CA VAL A 171 -5.88 39.30 -1.29
C VAL A 171 -4.50 38.73 -0.95
N LEU A 172 -4.22 37.48 -1.31
CA LEU A 172 -2.91 36.86 -1.07
C LEU A 172 -1.80 37.63 -1.80
N ASN A 173 -2.02 38.00 -3.07
CA ASN A 173 -1.07 38.80 -3.84
C ASN A 173 -0.91 40.22 -3.28
N CYS A 174 -1.99 40.82 -2.75
CA CYS A 174 -1.93 42.11 -2.08
C CYS A 174 -0.99 42.04 -0.86
N ILE A 175 -1.13 41.02 -0.01
CA ILE A 175 -0.23 40.83 1.15
C ILE A 175 1.19 40.57 0.68
N LYS A 176 1.38 39.64 -0.26
CA LYS A 176 2.69 39.24 -0.77
C LYS A 176 3.52 40.43 -1.28
N ASN A 177 2.89 41.32 -2.03
CA ASN A 177 3.57 42.42 -2.70
C ASN A 177 3.76 43.67 -1.82
N ASN A 178 3.12 43.73 -0.64
CA ASN A 178 3.12 44.94 0.21
C ASN A 178 3.46 44.66 1.68
N GLN A 179 3.81 43.43 2.04
CA GLN A 179 4.28 43.08 3.39
C GLN A 179 5.72 43.58 3.64
N ASP A 180 6.01 43.97 4.87
CA ASP A 180 7.36 44.20 5.39
C ASP A 180 7.71 43.17 6.48
N ASP A 181 8.75 43.42 7.27
CA ASP A 181 9.17 42.53 8.36
C ASP A 181 8.10 42.38 9.46
N GLY A 182 7.28 43.42 9.68
CA GLY A 182 6.16 43.44 10.62
C GLY A 182 4.85 42.88 10.05
N GLY A 183 4.78 42.71 8.72
CA GLY A 183 3.60 42.24 8.02
C GLY A 183 2.69 43.38 7.55
N LEU A 184 1.55 43.03 6.97
CA LEU A 184 0.59 43.99 6.44
C LEU A 184 -0.68 44.03 7.28
N ASN A 185 -1.01 45.21 7.80
CA ASN A 185 -2.17 45.42 8.66
C ASN A 185 -3.50 45.19 7.93
N ILE A 186 -4.47 44.57 8.61
CA ILE A 186 -5.81 44.29 8.06
C ILE A 186 -6.51 45.52 7.49
N ASN A 187 -6.38 46.68 8.15
CA ASN A 187 -7.05 47.90 7.72
C ASN A 187 -6.43 48.45 6.42
N ILE A 188 -5.12 48.24 6.23
CA ILE A 188 -4.41 48.59 5.00
C ILE A 188 -4.84 47.64 3.87
N ILE A 189 -4.91 46.33 4.13
CA ILE A 189 -5.38 45.34 3.15
C ILE A 189 -6.79 45.68 2.67
N VAL A 190 -7.70 45.97 3.61
CA VAL A 190 -9.07 46.37 3.29
C VAL A 190 -9.10 47.62 2.42
N ARG A 191 -8.33 48.66 2.78
CA ARG A 191 -8.26 49.91 2.01
C ARG A 191 -7.66 49.74 0.62
N MET A 192 -6.66 48.88 0.47
CA MET A 192 -6.05 48.60 -0.85
C MET A 192 -7.00 47.84 -1.79
N MET A 193 -7.93 47.06 -1.22
CA MET A 193 -8.82 46.17 -1.96
C MET A 193 -10.27 46.66 -2.03
N GLU A 194 -10.62 47.77 -1.37
CA GLU A 194 -11.99 48.32 -1.28
C GLU A 194 -12.60 48.67 -2.63
N SER A 195 -11.77 49.00 -3.63
CA SER A 195 -12.21 49.27 -5.00
C SER A 195 -12.72 48.03 -5.74
N LYS A 196 -12.33 46.83 -5.29
CA LYS A 196 -12.68 45.55 -5.94
C LYS A 196 -13.66 44.72 -5.14
N TYR A 197 -13.61 44.77 -3.81
CA TYR A 197 -14.38 43.91 -2.93
C TYR A 197 -14.87 44.65 -1.69
N PRO A 198 -16.04 44.29 -1.13
CA PRO A 198 -16.52 44.85 0.12
C PRO A 198 -15.63 44.40 1.30
N SER A 199 -15.50 45.25 2.31
CA SER A 199 -14.62 45.01 3.47
C SER A 199 -14.89 43.67 4.18
N ASP A 200 -16.15 43.26 4.28
CA ASP A 200 -16.51 41.99 4.93
C ASP A 200 -15.99 40.78 4.14
N ALA A 201 -16.12 40.82 2.80
CA ALA A 201 -15.60 39.75 1.95
C ALA A 201 -14.06 39.67 1.99
N ILE A 202 -13.38 40.81 2.13
CA ILE A 202 -11.91 40.85 2.29
C ILE A 202 -11.51 40.22 3.63
N LYS A 203 -12.23 40.53 4.72
CA LYS A 203 -11.97 39.94 6.04
C LYS A 203 -12.22 38.43 6.06
N ASP A 204 -13.29 37.98 5.42
CA ASP A 204 -13.58 36.55 5.25
C ASP A 204 -12.52 35.84 4.41
N ALA A 205 -12.02 36.51 3.37
CA ALA A 205 -10.91 36.02 2.55
C ALA A 205 -9.62 35.85 3.38
N ILE A 206 -9.25 36.84 4.20
CA ILE A 206 -8.10 36.78 5.11
C ILE A 206 -8.26 35.62 6.10
N LYS A 207 -9.44 35.46 6.70
CA LYS A 207 -9.74 34.34 7.62
C LYS A 207 -9.57 32.99 6.94
N THR A 208 -10.02 32.88 5.70
CA THR A 208 -9.87 31.66 4.89
C THR A 208 -8.39 31.38 4.60
N LEU A 209 -7.62 32.39 4.18
CA LEU A 209 -6.19 32.25 3.91
C LEU A 209 -5.37 31.88 5.16
N LEU A 210 -5.77 32.37 6.35
CA LEU A 210 -5.18 31.96 7.63
C LEU A 210 -5.47 30.49 7.95
N ASN A 211 -6.74 30.07 7.83
CA ASN A 211 -7.12 28.68 8.09
C ASN A 211 -6.45 27.69 7.14
N ASP A 212 -6.24 28.11 5.88
CA ASP A 212 -5.58 27.32 4.85
C ASP A 212 -4.05 27.47 4.88
N CYS A 213 -3.49 28.13 5.90
CA CYS A 213 -2.04 28.34 6.11
C CYS A 213 -1.29 29.07 4.99
N HIS A 214 -1.98 29.82 4.12
CA HIS A 214 -1.34 30.62 3.08
C HIS A 214 -0.70 31.89 3.64
N ILE A 215 -1.23 32.38 4.76
CA ILE A 215 -0.70 33.51 5.53
C ILE A 215 -0.66 33.18 7.02
N HIS A 216 0.14 33.92 7.79
CA HIS A 216 0.21 33.86 9.25
C HIS A 216 0.19 35.27 9.85
N SER A 217 -0.23 35.41 11.11
CA SER A 217 -0.18 36.68 11.85
C SER A 217 1.20 36.85 12.51
N VAL A 218 1.79 38.03 12.37
CA VAL A 218 3.08 38.39 12.98
C VAL A 218 2.88 39.11 14.32
N GLY A 219 1.73 39.77 14.48
CA GLY A 219 1.32 40.43 15.70
C GLY A 219 -0.07 41.02 15.52
N GLY A 220 -1.06 40.52 16.28
CA GLY A 220 -2.43 41.02 16.21
C GLY A 220 -3.02 40.99 14.80
N GLU A 221 -3.27 42.17 14.23
CA GLU A 221 -3.94 42.37 12.95
C GLU A 221 -2.99 42.48 11.74
N ASP A 222 -1.70 42.14 11.92
CA ASP A 222 -0.67 42.19 10.86
C ASP A 222 -0.38 40.80 10.29
N TYR A 223 -0.44 40.66 8.96
CA TYR A 223 -0.35 39.37 8.24
C TYR A 223 0.81 39.28 7.26
N ARG A 224 1.43 38.10 7.17
CA ARG A 224 2.48 37.77 6.20
C ARG A 224 2.19 36.48 5.44
N THR A 225 2.72 36.36 4.23
CA THR A 225 2.64 35.12 3.46
C THR A 225 3.56 34.05 4.04
N THR A 226 3.13 32.78 3.97
CA THR A 226 3.92 31.61 4.40
C THR A 226 4.93 31.15 3.33
N ILE A 227 4.84 31.71 2.12
CA ILE A 227 5.66 31.41 0.91
C ILE A 227 6.27 32.70 0.39
#